data_AF-A0A977L0P8-F1
#
_entry.id   AF-A0A977L0P8-F1
#
_cell.length_a   1.000
_cell.length_b   1.000
_cell.length_c   1.000
_cell.angle_alpha   90.00
_cell.angle_beta   90.00
_cell.angle_gamma   90.00
#
_symmetry.space_group_name_H-M   'P 1'
#
loop_
_entity.id
_entity.type
_entity.pdbx_description
1 polymer ?
#
loop_
_entity_poly.entity_id
_entity_poly.type
_entity_poly.pdbx_seq_one_letter_code
_entity_poly.pdbx_strand_id
1 'polypeptide(L)'
;MTTTVEDVLQILERLAMSQSESQAELTASQRETQRLLQEHIKEAEQRKQENDLRFKETERLLKEQGLETDRRIREVSQEIHAVNLEVRQLGEQVNKEISRVNKEISQVNKQIGDLGGKWGRFVENMVAPACETLFLKKGIPVHQVAQRLKRHSAEKTLEIDVLVTNEAPK
;
A
#
# COMPACT_ATOMS: atom_id res chain seq x y z
N MET A 1 -92.81 -35.74 48.44
CA MET A 1 -92.40 -34.40 48.92
C MET A 1 -92.99 -33.40 47.96
N THR A 2 -94.06 -32.71 48.36
CA THR A 2 -94.79 -31.78 47.49
C THR A 2 -94.10 -30.43 47.55
N THR A 3 -93.38 -30.08 46.49
CA THR A 3 -92.82 -28.73 46.30
C THR A 3 -93.96 -27.73 46.39
N THR A 4 -93.90 -26.82 47.35
CA THR A 4 -94.94 -25.81 47.53
C THR A 4 -94.73 -24.67 46.53
N VAL A 5 -95.78 -23.90 46.27
CA VAL A 5 -95.69 -22.71 45.38
C VAL A 5 -94.61 -21.73 45.89
N GLU A 6 -94.42 -21.65 47.21
CA GLU A 6 -93.39 -20.84 47.87
C GLU A 6 -91.96 -21.27 47.50
N ASP A 7 -91.70 -22.58 47.44
CA ASP A 7 -90.39 -23.13 47.07
C ASP A 7 -90.04 -22.81 45.61
N VAL A 8 -91.04 -22.85 44.71
CA VAL A 8 -90.86 -22.50 43.30
C VAL A 8 -90.58 -21.01 43.13
N LEU A 9 -91.27 -20.15 43.89
CA LEU A 9 -91.05 -18.70 43.87
C LEU A 9 -89.64 -18.32 44.37
N GLN A 10 -89.15 -18.94 45.45
CA GLN A 10 -87.78 -18.72 45.92
C GLN A 10 -86.73 -19.14 44.89
N ILE A 11 -86.95 -20.24 44.17
CA ILE A 11 -86.03 -20.70 43.12
C ILE A 11 -86.03 -19.70 41.96
N LEU A 12 -87.19 -19.20 41.54
CA LEU A 12 -87.30 -18.21 40.47
C LEU A 12 -86.65 -16.87 40.85
N GLU A 13 -86.81 -16.42 42.10
CA GLU A 13 -86.18 -15.20 42.60
C GLU A 13 -84.64 -15.33 42.61
N ARG A 14 -84.10 -16.45 43.10
CA ARG A 14 -82.66 -16.74 43.05
C ARG A 14 -82.13 -16.83 41.62
N LEU A 15 -82.90 -17.41 40.70
CA LEU A 15 -82.52 -17.49 39.29
C LEU A 15 -82.51 -16.10 38.64
N ALA A 16 -83.49 -15.25 38.95
CA ALA A 16 -83.55 -13.88 38.46
C ALA A 16 -82.40 -13.03 39.02
N MET A 17 -82.08 -13.16 40.31
CA MET A 17 -80.92 -12.51 40.92
C MET A 17 -79.61 -12.99 40.28
N SER A 18 -79.43 -14.30 40.10
CA SER A 18 -78.24 -14.87 39.45
C SER A 18 -78.10 -14.42 37.99
N GLN A 19 -79.19 -14.34 37.22
CA GLN A 19 -79.16 -13.79 35.87
C GLN A 19 -78.82 -12.30 35.85
N SER A 20 -79.36 -11.51 36.78
CA SER A 20 -79.04 -10.09 36.92
C SER A 20 -77.58 -9.86 37.27
N GLU A 21 -77.03 -10.65 38.20
CA GLU A 21 -75.62 -10.61 38.60
C GLU A 21 -74.71 -11.00 37.42
N SER A 22 -75.04 -12.08 36.70
CA SER A 22 -74.28 -12.51 35.52
C SER A 22 -74.30 -11.47 34.39
N GLN A 23 -75.44 -10.80 34.15
CA GLN A 23 -75.52 -9.70 33.18
C GLN A 23 -74.69 -8.48 33.61
N ALA A 24 -74.71 -8.15 34.91
CA ALA A 24 -73.91 -7.06 35.44
C ALA A 24 -72.41 -7.34 35.33
N GLU A 25 -71.97 -8.56 35.62
CA GLU A 25 -70.59 -9.00 35.52
C GLU A 25 -70.10 -9.03 34.07
N LEU A 26 -70.92 -9.56 33.14
CA LEU A 26 -70.62 -9.52 31.71
C LEU A 26 -70.47 -8.08 31.20
N THR A 27 -71.35 -7.18 31.63
CA THR A 27 -71.29 -5.76 31.24
C THR A 27 -70.03 -5.09 31.79
N ALA A 28 -69.63 -5.41 33.03
CA ALA A 28 -68.41 -4.89 33.63
C ALA A 28 -67.16 -5.39 32.88
N SER A 29 -67.08 -6.69 32.58
CA SER A 29 -65.99 -7.29 31.80
C SER A 29 -65.87 -6.73 30.38
N GLN A 30 -67.01 -6.49 29.71
CA GLN A 30 -67.02 -5.84 28.39
C GLN A 30 -66.49 -4.40 28.44
N ARG A 31 -66.88 -3.63 29.47
CA ARG A 31 -66.36 -2.26 29.65
C ARG A 31 -64.87 -2.25 29.93
N GLU A 32 -64.38 -3.18 30.74
CA GLU A 32 -62.96 -3.33 31.03
C GLU A 32 -62.18 -3.70 29.75
N THR A 33 -62.69 -4.65 28.96
CA THR A 33 -62.11 -5.05 27.67
C THR A 33 -62.06 -3.86 26.69
N GLN A 34 -63.14 -3.07 26.59
CA GLN A 34 -63.16 -1.87 25.76
C GLN A 34 -62.14 -0.83 26.22
N ARG A 35 -61.96 -0.66 27.53
CA ARG A 35 -60.98 0.27 28.09
C ARG A 35 -59.55 -0.17 27.76
N LEU A 36 -59.22 -1.44 27.96
CA LEU A 36 -57.90 -2.00 27.62
C LEU A 36 -57.62 -1.89 26.12
N LEU A 37 -58.61 -2.17 25.27
CA LEU A 37 -58.46 -2.03 23.82
C LEU A 37 -58.17 -0.57 23.41
N GLN A 38 -58.87 0.40 23.99
CA GLN A 38 -58.60 1.82 23.75
C GLN A 38 -57.19 2.22 24.20
N GLU A 39 -56.72 1.69 25.31
CA GLU A 39 -55.38 1.94 25.82
C GLU A 39 -54.32 1.36 24.87
N HIS A 40 -54.46 0.11 24.44
CA HIS A 40 -53.56 -0.50 23.47
C HIS A 40 -53.55 0.21 22.11
N ILE A 41 -54.69 0.73 21.64
CA ILE A 41 -54.74 1.54 20.42
C ILE A 41 -53.92 2.82 20.60
N LYS A 42 -54.09 3.52 21.73
CA LYS A 42 -53.31 4.73 22.03
C LYS A 42 -51.81 4.44 22.13
N GLU A 43 -51.43 3.35 22.79
CA GLU A 43 -50.02 2.92 22.87
C GLU A 43 -49.45 2.58 21.50
N ALA A 44 -50.21 1.88 20.65
CA ALA A 44 -49.79 1.54 19.29
C ALA A 44 -49.62 2.78 18.42
N GLU A 45 -50.51 3.77 18.54
CA GLU A 45 -50.39 5.05 17.85
C GLU A 45 -49.16 5.84 18.32
N GLN A 46 -48.91 5.92 19.63
CA GLN A 46 -47.72 6.57 20.17
C GLN A 46 -46.43 5.90 19.70
N ARG A 47 -46.36 4.56 19.78
CA ARG A 47 -45.21 3.78 19.28
C ARG A 47 -44.98 4.00 17.80
N LYS A 48 -46.06 4.07 17.00
CA LYS A 48 -45.96 4.37 15.57
C LYS A 48 -45.38 5.76 15.34
N GLN A 49 -45.88 6.78 16.03
CA GLN A 49 -45.35 8.15 15.91
C GLN A 49 -43.88 8.22 16.32
N GLU A 50 -43.49 7.55 17.40
CA GLU A 50 -42.09 7.48 17.83
C GLU A 50 -41.21 6.80 16.78
N ASN A 51 -41.67 5.67 16.21
CA ASN A 51 -40.96 4.98 15.14
C ASN A 51 -40.83 5.84 13.88
N ASP A 52 -41.87 6.57 13.50
CA ASP A 52 -41.83 7.48 12.34
C ASP A 52 -40.80 8.61 12.55
N LEU A 53 -40.68 9.14 13.77
CA LEU A 53 -39.66 10.14 14.12
C LEU A 53 -38.25 9.54 14.08
N ARG A 54 -38.05 8.37 14.70
CA ARG A 54 -36.76 7.66 14.68
C ARG A 54 -36.33 7.29 13.26
N PHE A 55 -37.27 6.90 12.41
CA PHE A 55 -37.00 6.58 11.01
C PHE A 55 -36.51 7.83 10.24
N LYS A 56 -37.21 8.96 10.40
CA LYS A 56 -36.79 10.24 9.78
C LYS A 56 -35.42 10.70 10.27
N GLU A 57 -35.13 10.53 11.55
CA GLU A 57 -33.82 10.85 12.12
C GLU A 57 -32.73 9.94 11.54
N THR A 58 -33.00 8.65 11.43
CA THR A 58 -32.07 7.67 10.83
C THR A 58 -31.79 8.01 9.36
N GLU A 59 -32.83 8.34 8.58
CA GLU A 59 -32.68 8.73 7.18
C GLU A 59 -31.83 10.01 7.04
N ARG A 60 -32.06 10.99 7.92
CA ARG A 60 -31.27 12.22 7.95
C ARG A 60 -29.81 11.95 8.28
N LEU A 61 -29.53 11.15 9.31
CA LEU A 61 -28.17 10.79 9.71
C LEU A 61 -27.45 10.06 8.58
N LEU A 62 -28.12 9.11 7.92
CA LEU A 62 -27.55 8.34 6.82
C LEU A 62 -27.23 9.24 5.62
N LYS A 63 -28.09 10.21 5.32
CA LYS A 63 -27.83 11.21 4.28
C LYS A 63 -26.64 12.11 4.63
N GLU A 64 -26.57 12.59 5.87
CA GLU A 64 -25.45 13.42 6.35
C GLU A 64 -24.12 12.63 6.28
N GLN A 65 -24.11 11.37 6.74
CA GLN A 65 -22.95 10.48 6.62
C GLN A 65 -22.57 10.18 5.17
N GLY A 66 -23.55 10.02 4.27
CA GLY A 66 -23.30 9.85 2.85
C GLY A 66 -22.60 11.07 2.25
N LEU A 67 -23.10 12.27 2.52
CA LEU A 67 -22.49 13.53 2.06
C LEU A 67 -21.08 13.74 2.63
N GLU A 68 -20.86 13.40 3.90
CA GLU A 68 -19.53 13.48 4.52
C GLU A 68 -18.56 12.46 3.90
N THR A 69 -19.02 11.24 3.64
CA THR A 69 -18.22 10.21 2.96
C THR A 69 -17.84 10.66 1.56
N ASP A 70 -18.77 11.20 0.78
CA ASP A 70 -18.52 11.75 -0.56
C ASP A 70 -17.55 12.93 -0.53
N ARG A 71 -17.58 13.74 0.54
CA ARG A 71 -16.62 14.82 0.73
C ARG A 71 -15.22 14.26 1.00
N ARG A 72 -15.08 13.31 1.93
CA ARG A 72 -13.80 12.68 2.25
C ARG A 72 -13.21 11.95 1.04
N ILE A 73 -14.03 11.25 0.25
CA ILE A 73 -13.59 10.60 -0.99
C ILE A 73 -13.02 11.63 -1.97
N ARG A 74 -13.67 12.79 -2.13
CA ARG A 74 -13.18 13.87 -3.01
C ARG A 74 -11.87 14.46 -2.51
N GLU A 75 -11.76 14.73 -1.22
CA GLU A 75 -10.52 15.23 -0.60
C GLU A 75 -9.36 14.25 -0.81
N VAL A 76 -9.56 12.97 -0.50
CA VAL A 76 -8.55 11.91 -0.72
C VAL A 76 -8.17 11.79 -2.20
N SER A 77 -9.15 11.87 -3.10
CA SER A 77 -8.88 11.80 -4.54
C SER A 77 -8.02 12.97 -5.03
N GLN A 78 -8.23 14.17 -4.49
CA GLN A 78 -7.42 15.35 -4.79
C GLN A 78 -5.99 15.21 -4.26
N GLU A 79 -5.82 14.71 -3.03
CA GLU A 79 -4.50 14.44 -2.44
C GLU A 79 -3.72 13.41 -3.24
N ILE A 80 -4.36 12.28 -3.61
CA ILE A 80 -3.76 11.26 -4.46
C ILE A 80 -3.31 11.87 -5.81
N HIS A 81 -4.12 12.75 -6.40
CA HIS A 81 -3.76 13.40 -7.65
C HIS A 81 -2.53 14.30 -7.50
N ALA A 82 -2.47 15.09 -6.44
CA ALA A 82 -1.33 15.96 -6.15
C ALA A 82 -0.05 15.14 -5.93
N VAL A 83 -0.11 14.09 -5.11
CA VAL A 83 1.03 13.19 -4.84
C VAL A 83 1.52 12.52 -6.12
N ASN A 84 0.61 12.05 -6.98
CA ASN A 84 0.99 11.44 -8.25
C ASN A 84 1.74 12.41 -9.18
N LEU A 85 1.36 13.69 -9.19
CA LEU A 85 2.06 14.71 -9.98
C LEU A 85 3.48 14.95 -9.44
N GLU A 86 3.64 15.03 -8.11
CA GLU A 86 4.93 15.20 -7.46
C GLU A 86 5.86 14.00 -7.70
N VAL A 87 5.35 12.77 -7.53
CA VAL A 87 6.09 11.54 -7.82
C VAL A 87 6.58 11.50 -9.26
N ARG A 88 5.75 11.93 -10.22
CA ARG A 88 6.14 12.00 -11.63
C ARG A 88 7.28 12.99 -11.86
N GLN A 89 7.19 14.18 -11.27
CA GLN A 89 8.22 15.21 -11.37
C GLN A 89 9.54 14.76 -10.74
N LEU A 90 9.48 14.17 -9.55
CA LEU A 90 10.64 13.59 -8.88
C LEU A 90 11.27 12.47 -9.73
N GLY A 91 10.46 11.59 -10.32
CA GLY A 91 10.93 10.54 -11.22
C GLY A 91 11.67 11.09 -12.44
N GLU A 92 11.17 12.17 -13.05
CA GLU A 92 11.86 12.84 -14.17
C GLU A 92 13.18 13.49 -13.75
N GLN A 93 13.23 14.12 -12.57
CA GLN A 93 14.46 14.71 -12.03
C GLN A 93 15.52 13.65 -11.73
N VAL A 94 15.13 12.56 -11.05
CA VAL A 94 16.01 11.43 -10.74
C VAL A 94 16.57 10.82 -12.03
N ASN A 95 15.75 10.63 -13.06
CA ASN A 95 16.23 10.11 -14.34
C ASN A 95 17.25 11.03 -15.02
N LYS A 96 17.07 12.35 -14.95
CA LYS A 96 18.03 13.32 -15.49
C LYS A 96 19.36 13.26 -14.74
N GLU A 97 19.32 13.23 -13.40
CA GLU A 97 20.53 13.14 -12.58
C GLU A 97 21.27 11.81 -12.80
N ILE A 98 20.56 10.68 -12.87
CA ILE A 98 21.17 9.38 -13.21
C ILE A 98 21.85 9.44 -14.58
N SER A 99 21.19 10.04 -15.58
CA SER A 99 21.79 10.18 -16.93
C SER A 99 23.06 11.03 -16.90
N ARG A 100 23.07 12.10 -16.13
CA ARG A 100 24.26 12.96 -15.94
C ARG A 100 25.39 12.20 -15.26
N VAL A 101 25.10 11.55 -14.13
CA VAL A 101 26.07 10.75 -13.38
C VAL A 101 26.68 9.65 -14.26
N ASN A 102 25.86 8.95 -15.05
CA ASN A 102 26.36 7.93 -15.97
C ASN A 102 27.33 8.50 -17.02
N LYS A 103 27.09 9.71 -17.53
CA LYS A 103 28.02 10.39 -18.46
C LYS A 103 29.32 10.76 -17.77
N GLU A 104 29.26 11.31 -16.56
CA GLU A 104 30.43 11.66 -15.77
C GLU A 104 31.29 10.42 -15.45
N ILE A 105 30.66 9.32 -15.01
CA ILE A 105 31.33 8.02 -14.79
C ILE A 105 32.01 7.53 -16.07
N SER A 106 31.32 7.59 -17.21
CA SER A 106 31.90 7.17 -18.49
C SER A 106 33.14 7.99 -18.87
N GLN A 107 33.10 9.30 -18.66
CA GLN A 107 34.24 10.19 -18.90
C GLN A 107 35.41 9.88 -17.96
N VAL A 108 35.13 9.70 -16.67
CA VAL A 108 36.15 9.34 -15.67
C VAL A 108 36.79 8.00 -16.03
N ASN A 109 36.01 6.99 -16.38
CA ASN A 109 36.53 5.68 -16.80
C ASN A 109 37.47 5.79 -18.02
N LYS A 110 37.10 6.63 -19.00
CA LYS A 110 37.96 6.90 -20.16
C LYS A 110 39.28 7.55 -19.73
N GLN A 111 39.23 8.58 -18.89
CA GLN A 111 40.43 9.27 -18.39
C GLN A 111 41.35 8.32 -17.60
N ILE A 112 40.78 7.46 -16.75
CA ILE A 112 41.54 6.44 -16.00
C ILE A 112 42.21 5.45 -16.97
N GLY A 113 41.50 4.97 -17.98
CA GLY A 113 42.07 4.09 -19.01
C GLY A 113 43.23 4.77 -19.78
N ASP A 114 43.03 6.03 -20.19
CA ASP A 114 44.06 6.82 -20.87
C ASP A 114 45.30 7.04 -19.98
N LEU A 115 45.09 7.29 -18.68
CA LEU A 115 46.16 7.41 -17.70
C LEU A 115 46.91 6.08 -17.55
N GLY A 116 46.23 4.95 -17.42
CA GLY A 116 46.87 3.63 -17.33
C GLY A 116 47.81 3.36 -18.51
N GLY A 117 47.37 3.66 -19.73
CA GLY A 117 48.22 3.54 -20.92
C GLY A 117 49.40 4.51 -20.94
N LYS A 118 49.23 5.75 -20.44
CA LYS A 118 50.33 6.73 -20.31
C LYS A 118 51.35 6.31 -19.24
N TRP A 119 50.89 5.77 -18.11
CA TRP A 119 51.73 5.24 -17.05
C TRP A 119 52.60 4.08 -17.52
N GLY A 120 52.03 3.13 -18.27
CA GLY A 120 52.80 2.04 -18.89
C GLY A 120 53.95 2.56 -19.76
N ARG A 121 53.64 3.50 -20.68
CA ARG A 121 54.67 4.13 -21.54
C ARG A 121 55.71 4.91 -20.76
N PHE A 122 55.30 5.59 -19.69
CA PHE A 122 56.23 6.35 -18.85
C PHE A 122 57.24 5.42 -18.18
N VAL A 123 56.75 4.34 -17.55
CA VAL A 123 57.62 3.33 -16.93
C VAL A 123 58.53 2.67 -17.96
N GLU A 124 58.01 2.29 -19.13
CA GLU A 124 58.80 1.69 -20.21
C GLU A 124 59.95 2.60 -20.67
N ASN A 125 59.66 3.89 -20.88
CA ASN A 125 60.66 4.89 -21.28
C ASN A 125 61.69 5.21 -20.19
N MET A 126 61.38 4.97 -18.91
CA MET A 126 62.36 5.04 -17.83
C MET A 126 63.24 3.80 -17.77
N VAL A 127 62.66 2.61 -18.00
CA VAL A 127 63.35 1.33 -17.85
C VAL A 127 64.29 1.04 -19.02
N ALA A 128 63.83 1.24 -20.26
CA ALA A 128 64.60 0.92 -21.47
C ALA A 128 66.02 1.54 -21.50
N PRO A 129 66.24 2.85 -21.27
CA PRO A 129 67.59 3.42 -21.28
C PRO A 129 68.45 2.96 -20.08
N ALA A 130 67.83 2.64 -18.94
CA ALA A 130 68.55 2.17 -17.77
C ALA A 130 69.14 0.76 -17.97
N CYS A 131 68.52 -0.06 -18.83
CA CYS A 131 68.96 -1.41 -19.13
C CYS A 131 70.43 -1.45 -19.59
N GLU A 132 70.86 -0.57 -20.50
CA GLU A 132 72.24 -0.54 -20.99
C GLU A 132 73.24 -0.36 -19.83
N THR A 133 72.99 0.65 -18.99
CA THR A 133 73.89 0.95 -17.87
C THR A 133 73.89 -0.17 -16.81
N LEU A 134 72.73 -0.73 -16.49
CA LEU A 134 72.58 -1.75 -15.45
C LEU A 134 73.21 -3.08 -15.85
N PHE A 135 72.99 -3.52 -17.09
CA PHE A 135 73.55 -4.78 -17.59
C PHE A 135 75.06 -4.69 -17.80
N LEU A 136 75.57 -3.58 -18.35
CA LEU A 136 77.01 -3.36 -18.49
C LEU A 136 77.73 -3.33 -17.13
N LYS A 137 77.16 -2.67 -16.10
CA LYS A 137 77.69 -2.68 -14.73
C LYS A 137 77.75 -4.08 -14.11
N LYS A 138 76.90 -5.00 -14.55
CA LYS A 138 76.89 -6.41 -14.12
C LYS A 138 77.79 -7.30 -14.99
N GLY A 139 78.54 -6.73 -15.93
CA GLY A 139 79.43 -7.48 -16.84
C GLY A 139 78.68 -8.20 -17.96
N ILE A 140 77.41 -7.87 -18.20
CA ILE A 140 76.63 -8.44 -19.29
C ILE A 140 76.72 -7.47 -20.48
N PRO A 141 77.31 -7.88 -21.61
CA PRO A 141 77.39 -7.02 -22.78
C PRO A 141 75.98 -6.78 -23.34
N VAL A 142 75.71 -5.54 -23.73
CA VAL A 142 74.46 -5.14 -24.38
C VAL A 142 74.79 -4.74 -25.81
N HIS A 143 74.13 -5.36 -26.78
CA HIS A 143 74.26 -5.03 -28.19
C HIS A 143 73.11 -4.14 -28.68
N GLN A 144 71.89 -4.46 -28.26
CA GLN A 144 70.70 -3.72 -28.68
C GLN A 144 69.63 -3.74 -27.58
N VAL A 145 68.94 -2.61 -27.43
CA VAL A 145 67.69 -2.50 -26.68
C VAL A 145 66.55 -2.20 -27.66
N ALA A 146 65.51 -3.01 -27.62
CA ALA A 146 64.29 -2.83 -28.40
C ALA A 146 63.08 -2.68 -27.48
N GLN A 147 62.14 -1.82 -27.87
CA GLN A 147 60.91 -1.54 -27.13
C GLN A 147 59.68 -1.97 -27.92
N ARG A 148 58.62 -2.41 -27.24
CA ARG A 148 57.30 -2.73 -27.81
C ARG A 148 57.34 -3.74 -28.96
N LEU A 149 58.06 -4.85 -28.77
CA LEU A 149 58.11 -5.92 -29.75
C LEU A 149 56.82 -6.74 -29.70
N LYS A 150 56.19 -6.89 -30.88
CA LYS A 150 54.99 -7.70 -31.05
C LYS A 150 55.23 -8.76 -32.11
N ARG A 151 54.91 -10.02 -31.77
CA ARG A 151 54.93 -11.12 -32.72
C ARG A 151 53.56 -11.79 -32.74
N HIS A 152 52.96 -11.81 -33.92
CA HIS A 152 51.73 -12.55 -34.17
C HIS A 152 52.07 -13.88 -34.85
N SER A 153 51.52 -14.98 -34.33
CA SER A 153 51.50 -16.30 -34.96
C SER A 153 50.07 -16.82 -34.95
N ALA A 154 49.75 -17.79 -35.82
CA ALA A 154 48.38 -18.21 -36.14
C ALA A 154 47.47 -18.49 -34.92
N GLU A 155 48.04 -18.88 -33.78
CA GLU A 155 47.28 -19.16 -32.54
C GLU A 155 47.69 -18.30 -31.33
N LYS A 156 48.76 -17.50 -31.42
CA LYS A 156 49.32 -16.78 -30.24
C LYS A 156 49.92 -15.43 -30.60
N THR A 157 49.75 -14.47 -29.69
CA THR A 157 50.44 -13.17 -29.73
C THR A 157 51.42 -13.09 -28.56
N LEU A 158 52.67 -12.71 -28.85
CA LEU A 158 53.69 -12.39 -27.86
C LEU A 158 53.95 -10.89 -27.90
N GLU A 159 53.88 -10.23 -26.75
CA GLU A 159 54.26 -8.84 -26.55
C GLU A 159 55.40 -8.77 -25.53
N ILE A 160 56.47 -8.06 -25.89
CA ILE A 160 57.62 -7.81 -25.02
C ILE A 160 57.80 -6.29 -24.91
N ASP A 161 57.65 -5.76 -23.69
CA ASP A 161 57.74 -4.32 -23.41
C ASP A 161 59.16 -3.79 -23.68
N VAL A 162 60.17 -4.48 -23.17
CA VAL A 162 61.60 -4.18 -23.40
C VAL A 162 62.36 -5.49 -23.62
N LEU A 163 63.06 -5.59 -24.75
CA LEU A 163 63.97 -6.69 -25.06
C LEU A 163 65.40 -6.16 -25.14
N VAL A 164 66.31 -6.82 -24.42
CA VAL A 164 67.74 -6.53 -24.47
C VAL A 164 68.44 -7.75 -25.05
N THR A 165 69.23 -7.56 -26.10
CA THR A 165 69.99 -8.64 -26.74
C THR A 165 71.48 -8.38 -26.60
N ASN A 166 72.23 -9.46 -26.42
CA ASN A 166 73.66 -9.50 -26.59
C ASN A 166 73.99 -10.21 -27.92
N GLU A 167 75.17 -9.96 -28.48
CA GLU A 167 75.66 -10.84 -29.54
C GLU A 167 76.16 -12.14 -28.89
N ALA A 168 75.80 -13.29 -29.49
CA ALA A 168 76.39 -14.56 -29.10
C ALA A 168 77.90 -14.52 -29.38
N PRO A 169 78.76 -14.97 -28.46
CA PRO A 169 80.20 -15.07 -28.75
C PRO A 169 80.39 -15.99 -29.98
N LYS A 170 81.14 -15.49 -30.95
CA LYS A 170 81.64 -16.32 -32.07
C LYS A 170 82.63 -17.36 -31.58
#